data_AF-A0AA97P0W3-F1
#
_entry.id   AF-A0AA97P0W3-F1
#
_cell.length_a   1.000
_cell.length_b   1.000
_cell.length_c   1.000
_cell.angle_alpha   90.00
_cell.angle_beta   90.00
_cell.angle_gamma   90.00
#
_symmetry.space_group_name_H-M   'P 1'
#
loop_
_entity.id
_entity.type
_entity.pdbx_description
1 polymer ?
#
loop_
_entity_poly.entity_id
_entity_poly.type
_entity_poly.pdbx_seq_one_letter_code
_entity_poly.pdbx_strand_id
1 'polypeptide(L)'
;MSTPSTPAKAMGKSLPNTVKDPSPPPKAGSHTRSPVESPSNSYYIAASIPALQLQIFVLLWKRLVDDPVATMSRLILPVMALIQVFYAVVLLPVAGSGKQWRKPRPGEKKKAQGGEPNIALATLLSLLLTLIATPPIHALMVLFGAPFLTHAPHTFLCALNLSLLTLFPLFYTRGAEASAWRALAGFTAPIDESVGGLVGACFGAWLGAVPIPLDWDRDWQRWPVTVLTGIYVGYAIGSYGGRTLLRIRGYSAKRS
;
A
#
# COMPACT_ATOMS: atom_id res chain seq x y z
N MET A 1 67.15 8.12 70.75
CA MET A 1 66.15 7.17 71.25
C MET A 1 64.86 7.34 70.43
N SER A 2 64.38 6.23 69.85
CA SER A 2 63.02 5.95 69.33
C SER A 2 62.36 6.87 68.29
N THR A 3 62.34 6.40 67.03
CA THR A 3 61.15 6.39 66.15
C THR A 3 60.27 5.17 66.50
N PRO A 4 59.08 4.89 65.91
CA PRO A 4 58.29 5.59 64.86
C PRO A 4 56.77 5.73 65.17
N SER A 5 56.01 6.50 64.37
CA SER A 5 54.61 6.13 64.04
C SER A 5 54.14 6.77 62.72
N THR A 6 53.41 5.95 61.97
CA THR A 6 52.92 6.00 60.59
C THR A 6 51.91 7.14 60.30
N PRO A 7 51.82 7.68 59.07
CA PRO A 7 50.88 8.76 58.73
C PRO A 7 49.48 8.25 58.36
N ALA A 8 48.45 8.87 58.93
CA ALA A 8 47.05 8.69 58.52
C ALA A 8 46.63 9.76 57.49
N LYS A 9 45.79 9.32 56.57
CA LYS A 9 45.52 9.85 55.22
C LYS A 9 44.45 10.95 55.24
N ALA A 10 44.62 11.95 54.38
CA ALA A 10 43.79 13.14 54.24
C ALA A 10 42.30 12.83 53.96
N MET A 11 41.44 13.62 54.63
CA MET A 11 39.99 13.64 54.53
C MET A 11 39.57 14.42 53.26
N GLY A 12 39.20 13.70 52.19
CA GLY A 12 38.64 14.27 50.98
C GLY A 12 37.17 14.60 51.13
N LYS A 13 36.80 15.86 50.89
CA LYS A 13 35.41 16.36 50.88
C LYS A 13 34.60 15.69 49.77
N SER A 14 33.46 15.12 50.13
CA SER A 14 32.40 14.67 49.21
C SER A 14 31.63 15.86 48.66
N LEU A 15 31.57 16.00 47.32
CA LEU A 15 30.56 16.82 46.64
C LEU A 15 29.38 15.94 46.20
N PRO A 16 28.13 16.44 46.25
CA PRO A 16 26.94 15.66 45.96
C PRO A 16 26.77 15.38 44.46
N ASN A 17 26.43 14.14 44.14
CA ASN A 17 26.05 13.68 42.80
C ASN A 17 24.79 14.41 42.31
N THR A 18 24.92 15.21 41.26
CA THR A 18 23.79 15.73 40.50
C THR A 18 23.17 14.58 39.70
N VAL A 19 21.99 14.13 40.14
CA VAL A 19 21.15 13.19 39.40
C VAL A 19 20.74 13.87 38.08
N LYS A 20 21.22 13.35 36.95
CA LYS A 20 20.70 13.69 35.62
C LYS A 20 19.36 12.99 35.46
N ASP A 21 18.28 13.76 35.38
CA ASP A 21 16.99 13.26 34.94
C ASP A 21 17.10 12.58 33.56
N PRO A 22 16.44 11.42 33.35
CA PRO A 22 16.41 10.79 32.05
C PRO A 22 15.61 11.65 31.09
N SER A 23 16.27 12.08 30.01
CA SER A 23 15.65 12.80 28.90
C SER A 23 14.47 12.00 28.33
N PRO A 24 13.35 12.65 27.95
CA PRO A 24 12.20 11.94 27.42
C PRO A 24 12.55 11.24 26.09
N PRO A 25 11.93 10.09 25.78
CA PRO A 25 12.23 9.33 24.59
C PRO A 25 11.94 10.15 23.32
N PRO A 26 12.75 10.02 22.27
CA PRO A 26 12.55 10.77 21.04
C PRO A 26 11.21 10.36 20.41
N LYS A 27 10.31 11.33 20.23
CA LYS A 27 9.06 11.16 19.49
C LYS A 27 9.40 10.58 18.11
N ALA A 28 9.02 9.32 17.89
CA ALA A 28 9.09 8.65 16.61
C ALA A 28 8.04 9.27 15.65
N GLY A 29 8.31 10.48 15.18
CA GLY A 29 7.61 11.08 14.07
C GLY A 29 8.25 10.61 12.76
N SER A 30 7.83 9.45 12.26
CA SER A 30 8.00 9.13 10.84
C SER A 30 7.12 10.07 10.03
N HIS A 31 7.59 11.30 9.81
CA HIS A 31 7.02 12.16 8.78
C HIS A 31 7.44 11.63 7.42
N THR A 32 6.88 10.48 7.04
CA THR A 32 6.69 10.13 5.64
C THR A 32 5.81 11.25 5.10
N ARG A 33 6.38 12.12 4.28
CA ARG A 33 5.63 13.21 3.66
C ARG A 33 4.50 12.55 2.88
N SER A 34 3.27 12.69 3.36
CA SER A 34 2.09 12.25 2.63
C SER A 34 2.01 13.06 1.33
N PRO A 35 1.46 12.52 0.23
CA PRO A 35 1.43 13.19 -1.07
C PRO A 35 0.60 14.50 -1.14
N VAL A 36 0.20 15.08 -0.01
CA VAL A 36 -0.89 16.07 0.07
C VAL A 36 -0.34 17.48 0.34
N GLU A 37 0.68 17.91 -0.42
CA GLU A 37 1.18 19.30 -0.31
C GLU A 37 1.49 20.00 -1.64
N SER A 38 0.80 19.64 -2.73
CA SER A 38 0.69 20.54 -3.89
C SER A 38 -0.72 20.46 -4.49
N PRO A 39 -1.49 21.58 -4.51
CA PRO A 39 -2.75 21.66 -5.24
C PRO A 39 -2.41 21.84 -6.72
N SER A 40 -1.94 20.77 -7.36
CA SER A 40 -1.65 20.76 -8.80
C SER A 40 -2.65 19.85 -9.52
N ASN A 41 -2.84 20.08 -10.82
CA ASN A 41 -3.69 19.28 -11.71
C ASN A 41 -3.48 17.76 -11.56
N SER A 42 -2.29 17.33 -11.12
CA SER A 42 -1.93 15.94 -10.82
C SER A 42 -2.88 15.26 -9.82
N TYR A 43 -3.40 15.99 -8.81
CA TYR A 43 -4.33 15.41 -7.83
C TYR A 43 -5.66 14.98 -8.46
N TYR A 44 -6.26 15.84 -9.27
CA TYR A 44 -7.54 15.54 -9.94
C TYR A 44 -7.37 14.42 -10.96
N ILE A 45 -6.25 14.41 -11.68
CA ILE A 45 -5.91 13.32 -12.62
C ILE A 45 -5.79 12.00 -11.85
N ALA A 46 -5.05 11.96 -10.73
CA ALA A 46 -4.94 10.75 -9.93
C ALA A 46 -6.30 10.29 -9.38
N ALA A 47 -7.17 11.21 -8.97
CA ALA A 47 -8.51 10.87 -8.46
C ALA A 47 -9.43 10.32 -9.56
N SER A 48 -9.16 10.64 -10.83
CA SER A 48 -9.95 10.14 -11.96
C SER A 48 -9.61 8.69 -12.35
N ILE A 49 -8.44 8.16 -11.95
CA ILE A 49 -7.97 6.83 -12.38
C ILE A 49 -8.88 5.69 -11.89
N PRO A 50 -9.28 5.58 -10.61
CA PRO A 50 -10.17 4.52 -10.17
C PRO A 50 -11.55 4.57 -10.85
N ALA A 51 -12.09 5.77 -11.09
CA ALA A 51 -13.32 5.94 -11.86
C ALA A 51 -13.16 5.51 -13.32
N LEU A 52 -12.03 5.84 -13.96
CA LEU A 52 -11.76 5.42 -15.33
C LEU A 52 -11.68 3.89 -15.45
N GLN A 53 -11.01 3.23 -14.50
CA GLN A 53 -10.91 1.77 -14.44
C GLN A 53 -12.30 1.13 -14.26
N LEU A 54 -13.12 1.67 -13.37
CA LEU A 54 -14.50 1.23 -13.18
C LEU A 54 -15.35 1.46 -14.44
N GLN A 55 -15.21 2.62 -15.09
CA GLN A 55 -15.94 2.95 -16.31
C GLN A 55 -15.61 1.97 -17.45
N ILE A 56 -14.33 1.67 -17.65
CA ILE A 56 -13.89 0.69 -18.66
C ILE A 56 -14.43 -0.70 -18.31
N PHE A 57 -14.40 -1.10 -17.04
CA PHE A 57 -14.98 -2.37 -16.60
C PHE A 57 -16.47 -2.46 -16.93
N VAL A 58 -17.24 -1.40 -16.64
CA VAL A 58 -18.68 -1.33 -16.96
C VAL A 58 -18.93 -1.40 -18.47
N LEU A 59 -18.09 -0.78 -19.29
CA LEU A 59 -18.21 -0.88 -20.75
C LEU A 59 -17.93 -2.30 -21.27
N LEU A 60 -17.04 -3.03 -20.60
CA LEU A 60 -16.70 -4.42 -20.95
C LEU A 60 -17.64 -5.45 -20.30
N TRP A 61 -18.57 -5.01 -19.44
CA TRP A 61 -19.45 -5.87 -18.65
C TRP A 61 -20.20 -6.91 -19.48
N LYS A 62 -20.85 -6.50 -20.58
CA LYS A 62 -21.61 -7.44 -21.41
C LYS A 62 -20.70 -8.55 -21.96
N ARG A 63 -19.52 -8.20 -22.45
CA ARG A 63 -18.54 -9.16 -22.98
C ARG A 63 -18.00 -10.08 -21.88
N LEU A 64 -17.83 -9.56 -20.67
CA LEU A 64 -17.40 -10.32 -19.51
C LEU A 64 -18.43 -11.38 -19.11
N VAL A 65 -19.72 -11.05 -19.19
CA VAL A 65 -20.81 -12.00 -18.92
C VAL A 65 -20.88 -13.08 -20.00
N ASP A 66 -20.67 -12.71 -21.26
CA ASP A 66 -20.73 -13.64 -22.40
C ASP A 66 -19.54 -14.61 -22.45
N ASP A 67 -18.30 -14.10 -22.32
CA ASP A 67 -17.06 -14.88 -22.29
C ASP A 67 -16.07 -14.30 -21.26
N PRO A 68 -16.10 -14.81 -20.02
CA PRO A 68 -15.31 -14.24 -18.93
C PRO A 68 -13.80 -14.45 -19.13
N VAL A 69 -13.36 -15.61 -19.62
CA VAL A 69 -11.92 -15.93 -19.74
C VAL A 69 -11.28 -15.11 -20.84
N ALA A 70 -11.90 -15.03 -22.02
CA ALA A 70 -11.34 -14.25 -23.12
C ALA A 70 -11.37 -12.75 -22.79
N THR A 71 -12.45 -12.26 -22.18
CA THR A 71 -12.57 -10.84 -21.84
C THR A 71 -11.56 -10.43 -20.76
N MET A 72 -11.38 -11.24 -19.70
CA MET A 72 -10.38 -10.95 -18.67
C MET A 72 -8.96 -10.96 -19.22
N SER A 73 -8.58 -12.01 -19.98
CA SER A 73 -7.21 -12.19 -20.46
C SER A 73 -6.82 -11.25 -21.59
N ARG A 74 -7.69 -11.04 -22.58
CA ARG A 74 -7.35 -10.30 -23.82
C ARG A 74 -7.69 -8.82 -23.76
N LEU A 75 -8.64 -8.40 -22.92
CA LEU A 75 -9.11 -7.02 -22.88
C LEU A 75 -8.87 -6.37 -21.52
N ILE A 76 -9.44 -6.91 -20.44
CA ILE A 76 -9.40 -6.25 -19.13
C ILE A 76 -7.96 -6.17 -18.61
N LEU A 77 -7.26 -7.30 -18.46
CA LEU A 77 -5.92 -7.32 -17.88
C LEU A 77 -4.91 -6.40 -18.59
N PRO A 78 -4.74 -6.45 -19.94
CA PRO A 78 -3.78 -5.58 -20.60
C PRO A 78 -4.16 -4.10 -20.47
N VAL A 79 -5.44 -3.74 -20.59
CA VAL A 79 -5.88 -2.35 -20.44
C VAL A 79 -5.64 -1.85 -19.01
N MET A 80 -5.97 -2.66 -18.01
CA MET A 80 -5.76 -2.30 -16.61
C MET A 80 -4.27 -2.20 -16.26
N ALA A 81 -3.44 -3.08 -16.82
CA ALA A 81 -1.99 -3.02 -16.62
C ALA A 81 -1.42 -1.74 -17.22
N LEU A 82 -1.84 -1.34 -18.42
CA LEU A 82 -1.41 -0.08 -19.04
C LEU A 82 -1.82 1.13 -18.21
N ILE A 83 -3.07 1.17 -17.73
CA ILE A 83 -3.54 2.26 -16.86
C ILE A 83 -2.77 2.30 -15.55
N GLN A 84 -2.52 1.15 -14.93
CA GLN A 84 -1.76 1.06 -13.67
C GLN A 84 -0.31 1.49 -13.86
N VAL A 85 0.36 1.05 -14.92
CA VAL A 85 1.73 1.46 -15.23
C VAL A 85 1.79 2.96 -15.52
N PHE A 86 0.86 3.49 -16.32
CA PHE A 86 0.75 4.93 -16.55
C PHE A 86 0.56 5.70 -15.23
N TYR A 87 -0.36 5.23 -14.39
CA TYR A 87 -0.62 5.82 -13.08
C TYR A 87 0.64 5.83 -12.20
N ALA A 88 1.35 4.71 -12.13
CA ALA A 88 2.58 4.57 -11.36
C ALA A 88 3.71 5.47 -11.85
N VAL A 89 3.98 5.49 -13.16
CA VAL A 89 5.10 6.25 -13.74
C VAL A 89 4.88 7.75 -13.65
N VAL A 90 3.65 8.22 -13.87
CA VAL A 90 3.36 9.65 -14.03
C VAL A 90 2.93 10.31 -12.73
N LEU A 91 2.14 9.63 -11.89
CA LEU A 91 1.46 10.25 -10.75
C LEU A 91 1.95 9.79 -9.39
N LEU A 92 2.59 8.61 -9.30
CA LEU A 92 3.04 8.06 -8.02
C LEU A 92 4.53 8.30 -7.77
N PRO A 93 4.92 8.70 -6.55
CA PRO A 93 6.32 8.74 -6.17
C PRO A 93 6.84 7.30 -6.05
N VAL A 94 7.98 7.04 -6.67
CA VAL A 94 8.67 5.76 -6.56
C VAL A 94 9.13 5.50 -5.12
N ALA A 95 8.99 4.25 -4.66
CA ALA A 95 9.43 3.83 -3.33
C ALA A 95 10.88 4.26 -3.05
N GLY A 96 11.11 4.89 -1.90
CA GLY A 96 12.43 5.41 -1.50
C GLY A 96 12.81 6.79 -2.05
N SER A 97 12.00 7.42 -2.91
CA SER A 97 12.22 8.79 -3.41
C SER A 97 11.91 9.90 -2.38
N GLY A 98 11.51 9.51 -1.17
CA GLY A 98 11.32 10.44 -0.06
C GLY A 98 12.65 11.09 0.31
N LYS A 99 12.90 12.31 -0.20
CA LYS A 99 13.93 13.19 0.34
C LYS A 99 13.65 13.37 1.83
N GLN A 100 14.34 12.59 2.68
CA GLN A 100 14.40 12.87 4.11
C GLN A 100 15.10 14.21 4.26
N TRP A 101 14.33 15.29 4.41
CA TRP A 101 14.89 16.55 4.91
C TRP A 101 15.19 16.38 6.40
N ARG A 102 16.24 15.62 6.71
CA ARG A 102 16.90 15.74 8.01
C ARG A 102 17.66 17.05 7.95
N LYS A 103 17.31 18.04 8.79
CA LYS A 103 18.19 19.18 9.05
C LYS A 103 19.55 18.59 9.45
N PRO A 104 20.63 18.81 8.67
CA PRO A 104 21.93 18.22 8.99
C PRO A 104 22.35 18.72 10.36
N ARG A 105 22.73 17.80 11.25
CA ARG A 105 23.43 18.19 12.48
C ARG A 105 24.85 18.63 12.08
N PRO A 106 25.40 19.72 12.65
CA PRO A 106 26.76 20.14 12.35
C PRO A 106 27.75 18.98 12.61
N GLY A 107 28.46 18.52 11.56
CA GLY A 107 29.47 17.47 11.65
C GLY A 107 29.12 16.09 11.08
N GLU A 108 27.88 15.86 10.62
CA GLU A 108 27.51 14.58 9.99
C GLU A 108 28.02 14.54 8.53
N LYS A 109 29.01 13.68 8.24
CA LYS A 109 29.47 13.45 6.86
C LYS A 109 28.28 13.00 6.02
N LYS A 110 28.00 13.73 4.95
CA LYS A 110 26.93 13.46 3.98
C LYS A 110 27.12 12.06 3.41
N LYS A 111 26.50 11.04 4.01
CA LYS A 111 26.37 9.73 3.39
C LYS A 111 25.55 9.97 2.12
N ALA A 112 26.12 9.68 0.95
CA ALA A 112 25.41 9.70 -0.31
C ALA A 112 24.30 8.63 -0.23
N GLN A 113 23.13 9.04 0.27
CA GLN A 113 21.94 8.21 0.27
C GLN A 113 21.36 8.19 -1.13
N GLY A 114 21.57 7.06 -1.81
CA GLY A 114 20.74 6.56 -2.91
C GLY A 114 20.97 7.25 -4.24
N GLY A 115 21.44 6.49 -5.23
CA GLY A 115 21.34 6.88 -6.63
C GLY A 115 19.89 7.16 -7.03
N GLU A 116 19.70 7.91 -8.11
CA GLU A 116 18.38 8.24 -8.64
C GLU A 116 17.50 6.98 -8.75
N PRO A 117 16.25 7.02 -8.28
CA PRO A 117 15.40 5.85 -8.34
C PRO A 117 15.05 5.55 -9.80
N ASN A 118 15.56 4.43 -10.30
CA ASN A 118 15.27 3.93 -11.64
C ASN A 118 13.78 3.56 -11.75
N ILE A 119 12.97 4.47 -12.28
CA ILE A 119 11.51 4.32 -12.41
C ILE A 119 11.16 3.02 -13.14
N ALA A 120 11.85 2.74 -14.25
CA ALA A 120 11.66 1.52 -15.03
C ALA A 120 11.91 0.24 -14.21
N LEU A 121 12.96 0.24 -13.40
CA LEU A 121 13.29 -0.89 -12.52
C LEU A 121 12.23 -1.05 -11.43
N ALA A 122 11.78 0.06 -10.83
CA ALA A 122 10.74 0.03 -9.82
C ALA A 122 9.42 -0.49 -10.40
N THR A 123 9.00 -0.02 -11.58
CA THR A 123 7.80 -0.53 -12.25
C THR A 123 7.90 -2.02 -12.57
N LEU A 124 9.04 -2.47 -13.10
CA LEU A 124 9.25 -3.88 -13.47
C LEU A 124 9.28 -4.77 -12.24
N LEU A 125 9.94 -4.32 -11.17
CA LEU A 125 9.97 -5.03 -9.89
C LEU A 125 8.57 -5.12 -9.28
N SER A 126 7.81 -4.02 -9.26
CA SER A 126 6.43 -4.02 -8.75
C SER A 126 5.52 -4.94 -9.57
N LEU A 127 5.65 -4.95 -10.89
CA LEU A 127 4.91 -5.87 -11.76
C LEU A 127 5.27 -7.32 -11.46
N LEU A 128 6.56 -7.62 -11.34
CA LEU A 128 7.04 -8.97 -11.01
C LEU A 128 6.54 -9.44 -9.64
N LEU A 129 6.62 -8.59 -8.61
CA LEU A 129 6.11 -8.90 -7.28
C LEU A 129 4.59 -9.12 -7.29
N THR A 130 3.86 -8.36 -8.10
CA THR A 130 2.41 -8.54 -8.29
C THR A 130 2.08 -9.90 -8.92
N LEU A 131 2.88 -10.32 -9.92
CA LEU A 131 2.74 -11.64 -10.54
C LEU A 131 3.07 -12.76 -9.54
N ILE A 132 4.15 -12.61 -8.76
CA ILE A 132 4.54 -13.58 -7.71
C ILE A 132 3.48 -13.65 -6.59
N ALA A 133 2.81 -12.55 -6.27
CA ALA A 133 1.76 -12.51 -5.26
C ALA A 133 0.42 -13.09 -5.76
N THR A 134 0.26 -13.31 -7.06
CA THR A 134 -1.00 -13.80 -7.65
C THR A 134 -1.33 -15.25 -7.25
N PRO A 135 -0.42 -16.24 -7.30
CA PRO A 135 -0.74 -17.60 -6.87
C PRO A 135 -1.17 -17.73 -5.40
N PRO A 136 -0.54 -17.04 -4.43
CA PRO A 136 -1.07 -16.97 -3.07
C PRO A 136 -2.50 -16.40 -2.98
N ILE A 137 -2.81 -15.33 -3.73
CA ILE A 137 -4.17 -14.78 -3.78
C ILE A 137 -5.15 -15.79 -4.39
N HIS A 138 -4.76 -16.48 -5.46
CA HIS A 138 -5.57 -17.54 -6.05
C HIS A 138 -5.86 -18.66 -5.04
N ALA A 139 -4.85 -19.11 -4.31
CA ALA A 139 -5.04 -20.10 -3.25
C ALA A 139 -5.99 -19.59 -2.16
N LEU A 140 -5.86 -18.34 -1.72
CA LEU A 140 -6.79 -17.73 -0.77
C LEU A 140 -8.23 -17.70 -1.31
N MET A 141 -8.44 -17.29 -2.56
CA MET A 141 -9.77 -17.33 -3.19
C MET A 141 -10.37 -18.74 -3.17
N VAL A 142 -9.56 -19.77 -3.49
CA VAL A 142 -9.98 -21.17 -3.42
C VAL A 142 -10.34 -21.58 -2.00
N LEU A 143 -9.55 -21.19 -1.00
CA LEU A 143 -9.86 -21.43 0.42
C LEU A 143 -11.17 -20.76 0.86
N PHE A 144 -11.50 -19.59 0.30
CA PHE A 144 -12.77 -18.90 0.51
C PHE A 144 -13.94 -19.47 -0.31
N GLY A 145 -13.75 -20.59 -1.02
CA GLY A 145 -14.80 -21.32 -1.73
C GLY A 145 -14.83 -21.10 -3.24
N ALA A 146 -13.81 -20.47 -3.83
CA ALA A 146 -13.72 -20.38 -5.30
C ALA A 146 -13.48 -21.76 -5.94
N PRO A 147 -14.00 -22.02 -7.16
CA PRO A 147 -13.79 -23.30 -7.82
C PRO A 147 -12.31 -23.54 -8.16
N PHE A 148 -11.76 -24.66 -7.67
CA PHE A 148 -10.37 -25.06 -7.91
C PHE A 148 -10.17 -25.82 -9.23
N LEU A 149 -10.97 -26.86 -9.46
CA LEU A 149 -10.73 -27.82 -10.57
C LEU A 149 -11.51 -27.50 -11.85
N THR A 150 -12.73 -26.98 -11.73
CA THR A 150 -13.62 -26.78 -12.91
C THR A 150 -13.42 -25.43 -13.59
N HIS A 151 -13.03 -24.39 -12.83
CA HIS A 151 -12.87 -23.02 -13.33
C HIS A 151 -11.52 -22.41 -12.93
N ALA A 152 -10.46 -23.21 -12.90
CA ALA A 152 -9.09 -22.76 -12.61
C ALA A 152 -8.67 -21.47 -13.35
N PRO A 153 -8.86 -21.33 -14.69
CA PRO A 153 -8.48 -20.09 -15.38
C PRO A 153 -9.31 -18.88 -14.95
N HIS A 154 -10.59 -19.06 -14.62
CA HIS A 154 -11.46 -17.96 -14.16
C HIS A 154 -10.98 -17.43 -12.82
N THR A 155 -10.72 -18.34 -11.87
CA THR A 155 -10.24 -18.00 -10.52
C THR A 155 -8.85 -17.38 -10.58
N PHE A 156 -7.95 -17.90 -11.41
CA PHE A 156 -6.60 -17.35 -11.58
C PHE A 156 -6.62 -15.94 -12.21
N LEU A 157 -7.41 -15.73 -13.26
CA LEU A 157 -7.55 -14.42 -13.89
C LEU A 157 -8.24 -13.41 -12.96
N CYS A 158 -9.20 -13.84 -12.15
CA CYS A 158 -9.81 -13.00 -11.12
C CYS A 158 -8.79 -12.58 -10.05
N ALA A 159 -8.00 -13.54 -9.55
CA ALA A 159 -6.91 -13.27 -8.60
C ALA A 159 -5.86 -12.31 -9.19
N LEU A 160 -5.53 -12.46 -10.48
CA LEU A 160 -4.62 -11.58 -11.18
C LEU A 160 -5.17 -10.15 -11.30
N ASN A 161 -6.46 -9.98 -11.61
CA ASN A 161 -7.10 -8.67 -11.61
C ASN A 161 -7.07 -8.02 -10.23
N LEU A 162 -7.40 -8.76 -9.17
CA LEU A 162 -7.31 -8.27 -7.80
C LEU A 162 -5.88 -7.83 -7.44
N SER A 163 -4.89 -8.67 -7.74
CA SER A 163 -3.48 -8.40 -7.48
C SER A 163 -3.01 -7.15 -8.23
N LEU A 164 -3.32 -7.05 -9.53
CA LEU A 164 -2.94 -5.91 -10.36
C LEU A 164 -3.58 -4.60 -9.91
N LEU A 165 -4.84 -4.63 -9.47
CA LEU A 165 -5.55 -3.43 -9.05
C LEU A 165 -5.07 -2.93 -7.67
N THR A 166 -4.73 -3.86 -6.77
CA THR A 166 -4.48 -3.55 -5.35
C THR A 166 -3.01 -3.63 -4.94
N LEU A 167 -2.30 -4.70 -5.31
CA LEU A 167 -0.93 -4.94 -4.85
C LEU A 167 0.11 -4.20 -5.70
N PHE A 168 -0.12 -4.05 -7.00
CA PHE A 168 0.79 -3.28 -7.86
C PHE A 168 1.06 -1.84 -7.35
N PRO A 169 0.05 -0.99 -7.09
CA PRO A 169 0.29 0.35 -6.57
C PRO A 169 0.91 0.33 -5.16
N LEU A 170 0.65 -0.70 -4.35
CA LEU A 170 1.28 -0.89 -3.04
C LEU A 170 2.77 -1.21 -3.16
N PHE A 171 3.14 -2.17 -4.01
CA PHE A 171 4.54 -2.51 -4.26
C PHE A 171 5.30 -1.34 -4.89
N TYR A 172 4.66 -0.55 -5.75
CA TYR A 172 5.31 0.60 -6.39
C TYR A 172 5.60 1.74 -5.42
N THR A 173 4.67 2.04 -4.52
CA THR A 173 4.79 3.17 -3.57
C THR A 173 5.58 2.81 -2.32
N ARG A 174 5.44 1.59 -1.81
CA ARG A 174 6.06 1.14 -0.53
C ARG A 174 7.26 0.23 -0.73
N GLY A 175 7.46 -0.32 -1.93
CA GLY A 175 8.50 -1.30 -2.20
C GLY A 175 8.28 -2.62 -1.46
N ALA A 176 9.35 -3.40 -1.37
CA ALA A 176 9.40 -4.66 -0.62
C ALA A 176 9.87 -4.48 0.84
N GLU A 177 9.70 -3.29 1.43
CA GLU A 177 10.21 -3.01 2.77
C GLU A 177 9.38 -3.71 3.84
N ALA A 178 9.99 -4.65 4.57
CA ALA A 178 9.27 -5.47 5.55
C ALA A 178 8.66 -4.64 6.70
N SER A 179 9.18 -3.45 7.01
CA SER A 179 8.59 -2.54 8.01
C SER A 179 7.22 -2.00 7.54
N ALA A 180 7.11 -1.61 6.27
CA ALA A 180 5.89 -1.08 5.67
C ALA A 180 4.81 -2.17 5.56
N TRP A 181 5.19 -3.40 5.20
CA TRP A 181 4.27 -4.54 5.15
C TRP A 181 3.80 -4.98 6.54
N ARG A 182 4.68 -4.93 7.56
CA ARG A 182 4.26 -5.16 8.97
C ARG A 182 3.33 -4.06 9.47
N ALA A 183 3.57 -2.80 9.10
CA ALA A 183 2.68 -1.71 9.47
C ALA A 183 1.30 -1.86 8.83
N LEU A 184 1.23 -2.35 7.59
CA LEU A 184 -0.02 -2.68 6.92
C LEU A 184 -0.75 -3.84 7.62
N ALA A 185 -0.03 -4.94 7.91
CA ALA A 185 -0.58 -6.09 8.62
C ALA A 185 -1.05 -5.75 10.04
N GLY A 186 -0.37 -4.83 10.71
CA GLY A 186 -0.72 -4.34 12.04
C GLY A 186 -1.74 -3.19 12.05
N PHE A 187 -2.32 -2.81 10.91
CA PHE A 187 -3.25 -1.67 10.78
C PHE A 187 -2.71 -0.34 11.34
N THR A 188 -1.38 -0.18 11.40
CA THR A 188 -0.71 1.03 11.87
C THR A 188 -0.28 1.94 10.71
N ALA A 189 -0.28 1.41 9.49
CA ALA A 189 -0.05 2.20 8.29
C ALA A 189 -1.17 3.24 8.08
N PRO A 190 -0.85 4.43 7.57
CA PRO A 190 -1.88 5.40 7.19
C PRO A 190 -2.78 4.81 6.10
N ILE A 191 -4.09 4.98 6.25
CA ILE A 191 -5.08 4.61 5.25
C ILE A 191 -4.99 5.64 4.12
N ASP A 192 -4.12 5.36 3.16
CA ASP A 192 -3.99 6.09 1.91
C ASP A 192 -4.88 5.49 0.83
N GLU A 193 -4.81 6.04 -0.38
CA GLU A 193 -5.58 5.55 -1.52
C GLU A 193 -5.31 4.08 -1.83
N SER A 194 -4.05 3.64 -1.78
CA SER A 194 -3.68 2.27 -2.12
C SER A 194 -4.15 1.26 -1.07
N VAL A 195 -4.11 1.61 0.22
CA VAL A 195 -4.71 0.78 1.30
C VAL A 195 -6.22 0.81 1.25
N GLY A 196 -6.82 1.98 1.05
CA GLY A 196 -8.26 2.12 0.89
C GLY A 196 -8.77 1.27 -0.27
N GLY A 197 -8.10 1.33 -1.41
CA GLY A 197 -8.38 0.51 -2.59
C GLY A 197 -8.23 -0.98 -2.33
N LEU A 198 -7.15 -1.42 -1.64
CA LEU A 198 -6.98 -2.83 -1.25
C LEU A 198 -8.12 -3.32 -0.36
N VAL A 199 -8.42 -2.60 0.73
CA VAL A 199 -9.47 -2.98 1.68
C VAL A 199 -10.83 -2.98 0.99
N GLY A 200 -11.13 -1.94 0.22
CA GLY A 200 -12.38 -1.81 -0.53
C GLY A 200 -12.54 -2.91 -1.56
N ALA A 201 -11.50 -3.26 -2.31
CA ALA A 201 -11.53 -4.35 -3.29
C ALA A 201 -11.72 -5.72 -2.64
N CYS A 202 -11.03 -6.01 -1.54
CA CYS A 202 -11.20 -7.29 -0.82
C CYS A 202 -12.61 -7.42 -0.22
N PHE A 203 -13.11 -6.35 0.41
CA PHE A 203 -14.47 -6.34 0.95
C PHE A 203 -15.52 -6.41 -0.16
N GLY A 204 -15.31 -5.69 -1.25
CA GLY A 204 -16.15 -5.74 -2.44
C GLY A 204 -16.16 -7.13 -3.08
N ALA A 205 -15.01 -7.80 -3.21
CA ALA A 205 -14.91 -9.17 -3.70
C ALA A 205 -15.72 -10.14 -2.84
N TRP A 206 -15.63 -10.00 -1.51
CA TRP A 206 -16.40 -10.80 -0.56
C TRP A 206 -17.91 -10.57 -0.71
N LEU A 207 -18.36 -9.31 -0.78
CA LEU A 207 -19.77 -8.98 -1.07
C LEU A 207 -20.22 -9.48 -2.44
N GLY A 208 -19.35 -9.44 -3.44
CA GLY A 208 -19.61 -9.95 -4.78
C GLY A 208 -19.77 -11.47 -4.83
N ALA A 209 -19.33 -12.21 -3.81
CA ALA A 209 -19.58 -13.64 -3.71
C ALA A 209 -21.00 -13.96 -3.19
N VAL A 210 -21.64 -13.04 -2.46
CA VAL A 210 -22.97 -13.25 -1.84
C VAL A 210 -24.08 -13.56 -2.84
N PRO A 211 -24.15 -12.95 -4.05
CA PRO A 211 -25.18 -13.28 -5.02
C PRO A 211 -25.06 -14.68 -5.65
N ILE A 212 -23.90 -15.35 -5.54
CA ILE A 212 -23.65 -16.62 -6.24
C ILE A 212 -24.52 -17.75 -5.66
N PRO A 213 -24.60 -17.98 -4.33
CA PRO A 213 -25.45 -19.04 -3.76
C PRO A 213 -26.95 -18.76 -3.86
N LEU A 214 -27.35 -17.53 -4.15
CA LEU A 214 -28.75 -17.15 -4.26
C LEU A 214 -29.37 -17.55 -5.61
N ASP A 215 -28.52 -17.87 -6.60
CA ASP A 215 -28.84 -18.48 -7.89
C ASP A 215 -30.19 -18.04 -8.49
N TRP A 216 -30.25 -16.76 -8.90
CA TRP A 216 -31.37 -16.17 -9.63
C TRP A 216 -31.43 -16.62 -11.10
N ASP A 217 -30.70 -17.69 -11.48
CA ASP A 217 -30.61 -18.22 -12.84
C ASP A 217 -30.21 -17.16 -13.88
N ARG A 218 -29.28 -16.26 -13.52
CA ARG A 218 -28.80 -15.20 -14.42
C ARG A 218 -27.33 -15.37 -14.77
N ASP A 219 -27.01 -15.12 -16.04
CA ASP A 219 -25.63 -15.24 -16.55
C ASP A 219 -24.63 -14.35 -15.82
N TRP A 220 -25.08 -13.21 -15.28
CA TRP A 220 -24.23 -12.31 -14.52
C TRP A 220 -23.84 -12.85 -13.13
N GLN A 221 -24.54 -13.84 -12.58
CA GLN A 221 -24.20 -14.48 -11.29
C GLN A 221 -23.09 -15.52 -11.40
N ARG A 222 -22.70 -15.89 -12.62
CA ARG A 222 -21.67 -16.90 -12.85
C ARG A 222 -20.31 -16.47 -12.32
N TRP A 223 -19.55 -17.43 -11.81
CA TRP A 223 -18.16 -17.19 -11.40
C TRP A 223 -17.29 -16.78 -12.61
N PRO A 224 -16.46 -15.72 -12.54
CA PRO A 224 -16.15 -14.84 -11.42
C PRO A 224 -16.78 -13.44 -11.54
N VAL A 225 -17.86 -13.30 -12.33
CA VAL A 225 -18.38 -12.01 -12.82
C VAL A 225 -18.80 -11.09 -11.66
N THR A 226 -19.60 -11.58 -10.72
CA THR A 226 -20.05 -10.80 -9.54
C THR A 226 -18.92 -10.41 -8.61
N VAL A 227 -17.98 -11.32 -8.36
CA VAL A 227 -16.80 -11.08 -7.53
C VAL A 227 -15.93 -10.01 -8.17
N LEU A 228 -15.70 -10.10 -9.48
CA LEU A 228 -14.93 -9.10 -10.22
C LEU A 228 -15.63 -7.73 -10.20
N THR A 229 -16.95 -7.68 -10.29
CA THR A 229 -17.73 -6.45 -10.08
C THR A 229 -17.45 -5.84 -8.72
N GLY A 230 -17.52 -6.67 -7.68
CA GLY A 230 -17.23 -6.29 -6.31
C GLY A 230 -15.83 -5.74 -6.15
N ILE A 231 -14.83 -6.36 -6.79
CA ILE A 231 -13.44 -5.88 -6.81
C ILE A 231 -13.36 -4.47 -7.37
N TYR A 232 -13.92 -4.21 -8.56
CA TYR A 232 -13.81 -2.89 -9.21
C TYR A 232 -14.60 -1.80 -8.49
N VAL A 233 -15.84 -2.09 -8.09
CA VAL A 233 -16.68 -1.14 -7.34
C VAL A 233 -16.08 -0.84 -5.97
N GLY A 234 -15.68 -1.89 -5.26
CA GLY A 234 -15.04 -1.79 -3.95
C GLY A 234 -13.71 -1.04 -4.01
N TYR A 235 -12.88 -1.31 -5.03
CA TYR A 235 -11.63 -0.59 -5.25
C TYR A 235 -11.85 0.90 -5.47
N ALA A 236 -12.82 1.27 -6.30
CA ALA A 236 -13.12 2.67 -6.58
C ALA A 236 -13.56 3.39 -5.29
N ILE A 237 -14.56 2.85 -4.58
CA ILE A 237 -15.06 3.43 -3.32
C ILE A 237 -13.95 3.50 -2.27
N GLY A 238 -13.19 2.42 -2.10
CA GLY A 238 -12.09 2.35 -1.14
C GLY A 238 -10.98 3.35 -1.43
N SER A 239 -10.60 3.50 -2.70
CA SER A 239 -9.61 4.48 -3.15
C SER A 239 -10.07 5.91 -2.82
N TYR A 240 -11.33 6.26 -3.12
CA TYR A 240 -11.89 7.56 -2.77
C TYR A 240 -11.98 7.80 -1.26
N GLY A 241 -12.36 6.77 -0.50
CA GLY A 241 -12.42 6.80 0.96
C GLY A 241 -11.04 7.09 1.57
N GLY A 242 -10.00 6.37 1.14
CA GLY A 242 -8.62 6.58 1.60
C GLY A 242 -8.11 7.99 1.32
N ARG A 243 -8.36 8.53 0.11
CA ARG A 243 -7.99 9.91 -0.25
C ARG A 243 -8.68 10.93 0.65
N THR A 244 -9.97 10.74 0.90
CA THR A 244 -10.79 11.67 1.71
C THR A 244 -10.35 11.65 3.18
N LEU A 245 -10.07 10.47 3.73
CA LEU A 245 -9.64 10.31 5.11
C LEU A 245 -8.27 10.95 5.37
N LEU A 246 -7.30 10.75 4.47
CA LEU A 246 -6.01 11.45 4.55
C LEU A 246 -6.17 12.96 4.50
N ARG A 247 -7.08 13.47 3.66
CA ARG A 247 -7.35 14.90 3.55
C ARG A 247 -7.88 15.45 4.87
N ILE A 248 -8.91 14.83 5.44
CA ILE A 248 -9.51 15.27 6.72
C ILE A 248 -8.44 15.27 7.83
N ARG A 249 -7.64 14.21 7.93
CA ARG A 249 -6.58 14.10 8.94
C ARG A 249 -5.47 15.15 8.74
N GLY A 250 -5.11 15.45 7.50
CA GLY A 250 -4.16 16.50 7.15
C GLY A 250 -4.65 17.90 7.50
N TYR A 251 -5.94 18.19 7.28
CA TYR A 251 -6.56 19.46 7.72
C TYR A 251 -6.59 19.59 9.24
N SER A 252 -6.92 18.51 9.96
CA SER A 252 -6.94 18.52 11.42
C SER A 252 -5.57 18.80 12.03
N ALA A 253 -4.50 18.24 11.46
CA ALA A 253 -3.14 18.43 11.94
C ALA A 253 -2.56 19.84 11.68
N LYS A 254 -3.09 20.57 10.68
CA LYS A 254 -2.69 21.98 10.42
C LYS A 254 -3.38 22.98 11.36
N ARG A 255 -4.41 22.55 12.08
CA ARG A 255 -5.24 23.41 12.94
C ARG A 255 -4.89 23.30 14.44
N SER A 256 -4.10 22.29 14.82
CA SER A 256 -3.58 22.05 16.17
C SER A 256 -2.18 22.62 16.34
#